data_AF-A0A4P7D5U4-F1
#
_entry.id   AF-A0A4P7D5U4-F1
#
_cell.length_a   1.000
_cell.length_b   1.000
_cell.length_c   1.000
_cell.angle_alpha   90.00
_cell.angle_beta   90.00
_cell.angle_gamma   90.00
#
_symmetry.space_group_name_H-M   'P 1'
#
loop_
_entity.id
_entity.type
_entity.pdbx_description
1 polymer ?
#
loop_
_entity_poly.entity_id
_entity_poly.type
_entity_poly.pdbx_seq_one_letter_code
_entity_poly.pdbx_strand_id
1 'polypeptide(L)'
;MPKYTYRVSSRTAEPGGGYHLRLYMDGVEMGSGVYPADPDAAPEEGIDWWNRLAEHERAHWFAQANSTRPVDAWGAFLREQAHADALAEGWAWITRRGKQ
;
A
#
# COMPACT_ATOMS: atom_id res chain seq x y z
N MET A 1 -14.59 -14.88 -23.42
CA MET A 1 -13.51 -13.95 -23.00
C MET A 1 -13.09 -14.35 -21.60
N PRO A 2 -11.79 -14.55 -21.34
CA PRO A 2 -11.30 -14.87 -20.00
C PRO A 2 -11.63 -13.74 -19.03
N LYS A 3 -12.04 -14.09 -17.81
CA LYS A 3 -12.39 -13.09 -16.79
C LYS A 3 -11.16 -12.74 -15.95
N TYR A 4 -10.73 -11.48 -16.03
CA TYR A 4 -9.62 -10.95 -15.25
C TYR A 4 -10.15 -10.25 -13.98
N THR A 5 -9.77 -10.74 -12.81
CA THR A 5 -10.04 -10.09 -11.50
C THR A 5 -8.80 -10.00 -10.63
N TYR A 6 -8.75 -9.06 -9.69
CA TYR A 6 -7.71 -9.02 -8.66
C TYR A 6 -8.31 -8.92 -7.25
N ARG A 7 -7.52 -9.27 -6.24
CA ARG A 7 -7.86 -9.08 -4.83
C ARG A 7 -6.69 -8.44 -4.10
N VAL A 8 -6.98 -7.32 -3.43
CA VAL A 8 -6.06 -6.70 -2.47
C VAL A 8 -6.51 -7.10 -1.06
N SER A 9 -5.59 -7.55 -0.22
CA SER A 9 -5.88 -7.91 1.18
C SER A 9 -4.83 -7.29 2.09
N SER A 10 -5.26 -6.72 3.22
CA SER A 10 -4.33 -6.21 4.22
C SER A 10 -3.50 -7.35 4.81
N ARG A 11 -2.23 -7.06 5.07
CA ARG A 11 -1.35 -7.93 5.81
C ARG A 11 -1.35 -7.49 7.27
N THR A 12 -1.32 -8.44 8.20
CA THR A 12 -1.07 -8.17 9.61
C THR A 12 0.24 -7.40 9.76
N ALA A 13 0.31 -6.53 10.78
CA ALA A 13 1.45 -5.67 11.05
C ALA A 13 2.78 -6.44 11.10
N GLU A 14 2.77 -7.71 11.49
CA GLU A 14 3.93 -8.60 11.40
C GLU A 14 3.74 -9.67 10.31
N PRO A 15 4.73 -9.88 9.41
CA PRO A 15 5.99 -9.14 9.26
C PRO A 15 5.86 -7.97 8.26
N GLY A 16 5.84 -6.75 8.78
CA GLY A 16 5.96 -5.50 8.00
C GLY A 16 4.67 -4.94 7.38
N GLY A 17 3.50 -5.44 7.80
CA GLY A 17 2.21 -4.89 7.39
C GLY A 17 1.99 -4.77 5.88
N GLY A 18 1.22 -3.76 5.49
CA GLY A 18 0.94 -3.41 4.11
C GLY A 18 -0.10 -4.30 3.45
N TYR A 19 0.09 -4.62 2.17
CA TYR A 19 -0.94 -5.26 1.34
C TYR A 19 -0.38 -6.39 0.49
N HIS A 20 -1.23 -7.39 0.25
CA HIS A 20 -0.98 -8.48 -0.68
C HIS A 20 -1.98 -8.36 -1.83
N LEU A 21 -1.45 -8.20 -3.04
CA LEU A 21 -2.20 -8.27 -4.29
C LEU A 21 -2.15 -9.69 -4.85
N ARG A 22 -3.30 -10.22 -5.24
CA ARG A 22 -3.42 -11.48 -6.01
C ARG A 22 -4.20 -11.23 -7.28
N LEU A 23 -3.73 -11.81 -8.38
CA LEU A 23 -4.25 -11.62 -9.72
C LEU A 23 -4.86 -12.94 -10.22
N TYR A 24 -6.05 -12.91 -10.82
CA TYR A 24 -6.82 -14.12 -11.14
C TYR A 24 -7.40 -14.11 -12.55
N MET A 25 -7.04 -15.09 -13.38
CA MET A 25 -7.66 -15.35 -14.69
C MET A 25 -8.64 -16.52 -14.56
N ASP A 26 -9.92 -16.28 -14.83
CA ASP A 26 -10.98 -17.28 -14.69
C ASP A 26 -10.99 -17.97 -13.32
N GLY A 27 -10.63 -17.22 -12.27
CA GLY A 27 -10.53 -17.70 -10.89
C GLY A 27 -9.22 -18.40 -10.54
N VAL A 28 -8.33 -18.63 -11.51
CA VAL A 28 -7.00 -19.22 -11.30
C VAL A 28 -6.00 -18.12 -10.98
N GLU A 29 -5.26 -18.26 -9.89
CA GLU A 29 -4.21 -17.30 -9.51
C GLU A 29 -3.08 -17.33 -10.56
N MET A 30 -2.82 -16.18 -11.18
CA MET A 30 -1.81 -16.02 -12.22
C MET A 30 -0.55 -15.31 -11.71
N GLY A 31 -0.64 -14.67 -10.55
CA GLY A 31 0.47 -13.94 -9.96
C GLY A 31 0.06 -13.21 -8.68
N SER A 32 1.07 -12.74 -7.96
CA SER A 32 0.92 -12.02 -6.71
C SER A 32 1.99 -10.94 -6.56
N GLY A 33 1.71 -9.96 -5.70
CA GLY A 33 2.62 -8.87 -5.35
C GLY A 33 2.48 -8.50 -3.88
N VAL A 34 3.60 -8.19 -3.23
CA VAL A 34 3.65 -7.77 -1.83
C VAL A 34 4.09 -6.33 -1.75
N TYR A 35 3.30 -5.53 -1.04
CA TYR A 35 3.51 -4.10 -0.84
C TYR A 35 3.69 -3.87 0.66
N PRO A 36 4.93 -3.87 1.18
CA PRO A 36 5.18 -3.69 2.61
C PRO A 36 4.85 -2.25 3.04
N ALA A 37 4.46 -2.08 4.29
CA ALA A 37 4.21 -0.77 4.89
C ALA A 37 4.86 -0.66 6.28
N ASP A 38 6.07 -1.20 6.39
CA ASP A 38 6.83 -1.30 7.63
C ASP A 38 7.57 0.01 7.91
N PRO A 39 7.18 0.80 8.91
CA PRO A 39 7.86 2.06 9.20
C PRO A 39 9.28 1.85 9.75
N ASP A 40 9.56 0.67 10.31
CA ASP A 40 10.86 0.33 10.92
C ASP A 40 11.89 -0.20 9.91
N ALA A 41 11.46 -0.61 8.71
CA ALA A 41 12.38 -1.11 7.66
C ALA A 41 13.33 -0.03 7.14
N ALA A 42 12.90 1.24 7.12
CA ALA A 42 13.67 2.37 6.64
C ALA A 42 13.36 3.64 7.46
N PRO A 43 13.91 3.75 8.68
CA PRO A 43 13.61 4.87 9.58
C PRO A 43 14.12 6.22 9.07
N GLU A 44 15.24 6.23 8.32
CA GLU A 44 15.81 7.45 7.75
C GLU A 44 14.88 8.08 6.69
N GLU A 45 14.23 7.25 5.87
CA GLU A 45 13.24 7.71 4.88
C GLU A 45 12.03 8.34 5.55
N GLY A 46 11.55 7.76 6.66
CA GLY A 46 10.45 8.33 7.44
C GLY A 46 10.79 9.68 8.07
N ILE A 47 12.02 9.85 8.54
CA ILE A 47 12.51 11.14 9.07
C ILE A 47 12.57 12.20 7.97
N ASP A 48 13.16 11.86 6.81
CA ASP A 48 13.27 12.79 5.69
C ASP A 48 11.89 13.18 5.13
N TRP A 49 10.98 12.21 4.97
CA TRP A 49 9.59 12.45 4.61
C TRP A 49 8.91 13.40 5.60
N TRP A 50 9.03 13.13 6.91
CA TRP A 50 8.40 13.96 7.94
C TRP A 50 8.92 15.40 7.92
N ASN A 51 10.22 15.58 7.70
CA ASN A 51 10.85 16.91 7.62
C ASN A 51 10.40 17.72 6.40
N ARG A 52 9.99 17.06 5.31
CA ARG A 52 9.48 17.71 4.09
C ARG A 52 8.02 18.16 4.19
N LEU A 53 7.22 17.58 5.07
CA LEU A 53 5.80 17.92 5.22
C LEU A 53 5.56 19.27 5.88
N ALA A 54 4.58 20.01 5.39
CA ALA A 54 4.03 21.18 6.07
C ALA A 54 3.17 20.80 7.29
N GLU A 55 2.91 21.76 8.18
CA GLU A 55 2.15 21.51 9.43
C GLU A 55 0.76 20.91 9.21
N HIS A 56 0.05 21.35 8.16
CA HIS A 56 -1.28 20.82 7.83
C HIS A 56 -1.24 19.36 7.35
N GLU A 57 -0.19 18.98 6.60
CA GLU A 57 0.02 17.60 6.16
C GLU A 57 0.39 16.71 7.35
N ARG A 58 1.25 17.20 8.24
CA ARG A 58 1.58 16.51 9.50
C ARG A 58 0.35 16.27 10.36
N ALA A 59 -0.53 17.28 10.49
CA ALA A 59 -1.79 17.16 11.23
C ALA A 59 -2.73 16.11 10.60
N HIS A 60 -2.81 16.05 9.27
CA HIS A 60 -3.55 15.02 8.56
C HIS A 60 -3.04 13.61 8.90
N TRP A 61 -1.72 13.39 8.84
CA TRP A 61 -1.13 12.08 9.12
C TRP A 61 -1.21 11.67 10.60
N PHE A 62 -1.15 12.62 11.52
CA PHE A 62 -1.44 12.36 12.93
C PHE A 62 -2.88 11.90 13.16
N ALA A 63 -3.85 12.53 12.49
CA ALA A 63 -5.25 12.13 12.56
C ALA A 63 -5.46 10.71 11.97
N GLN A 64 -4.84 10.41 10.82
CA GLN A 64 -4.88 9.08 10.20
C GLN A 64 -4.25 8.00 11.08
N ALA A 65 -3.11 8.31 11.71
CA ALA A 65 -2.44 7.39 12.62
C ALA A 65 -3.12 7.26 13.99
N ASN A 66 -4.04 8.17 14.32
CA ASN A 66 -4.57 8.36 15.68
C ASN A 66 -3.44 8.45 16.73
N SER A 67 -2.37 9.17 16.39
CA SER A 67 -1.15 9.28 17.19
C SER A 67 -0.45 10.61 16.90
N THR A 68 0.35 11.08 17.85
CA THR A 68 1.21 12.27 17.72
C THR A 68 2.68 11.90 17.50
N ARG A 69 2.99 10.62 17.27
CA ARG A 69 4.35 10.14 17.00
C ARG A 69 4.63 10.17 15.48
N PRO A 70 5.71 10.81 15.00
CA PRO A 70 6.05 10.86 13.58
C PRO A 70 6.19 9.47 12.92
N VAL A 71 6.69 8.48 13.65
CA VAL A 71 6.82 7.09 13.16
C VAL A 71 5.46 6.43 12.89
N ASP A 72 4.43 6.74 13.70
CA ASP A 72 3.08 6.20 13.49
C ASP A 72 2.41 6.88 12.28
N ALA A 73 2.67 8.18 12.08
CA ALA A 73 2.27 8.92 10.88
C ALA A 73 2.94 8.37 9.62
N TRP A 74 4.24 8.06 9.67
CA TRP A 74 4.97 7.40 8.59
C TRP A 74 4.36 6.03 8.25
N GLY A 75 4.07 5.22 9.26
CA GLY A 75 3.40 3.93 9.07
C GLY A 75 1.98 4.06 8.49
N ALA A 76 1.26 5.15 8.77
CA ALA A 76 -0.03 5.44 8.12
C ALA A 76 0.13 5.81 6.64
N PHE A 77 1.09 6.68 6.32
CA PHE A 77 1.42 7.04 4.95
C PHE A 77 1.85 5.82 4.12
N LEU A 78 2.76 5.00 4.65
CA LEU A 78 3.21 3.79 3.98
C LEU A 78 2.05 2.82 3.70
N ARG A 79 1.09 2.70 4.62
CA ARG A 79 -0.11 1.87 4.42
C ARG A 79 -0.97 2.43 3.29
N GLU A 80 -1.22 3.73 3.26
CA GLU A 80 -1.99 4.35 2.19
C GLU A 80 -1.29 4.17 0.82
N GLN A 81 0.01 4.43 0.76
CA GLN A 81 0.82 4.26 -0.45
C GLN A 81 0.82 2.80 -0.94
N ALA A 82 1.08 1.83 -0.06
CA ALA A 82 1.08 0.42 -0.39
C ALA A 82 -0.30 -0.07 -0.90
N HIS A 83 -1.38 0.47 -0.35
CA HIS A 83 -2.73 0.17 -0.83
C HIS A 83 -2.98 0.74 -2.23
N ALA A 84 -2.59 2.00 -2.45
CA ALA A 84 -2.73 2.66 -3.74
C ALA A 84 -1.93 1.94 -4.83
N ASP A 85 -0.68 1.54 -4.54
CA ASP A 85 0.17 0.79 -5.48
C ASP A 85 -0.41 -0.59 -5.80
N ALA A 86 -0.87 -1.32 -4.78
CA ALA A 86 -1.52 -2.62 -4.97
C ALA A 86 -2.78 -2.52 -5.84
N LEU A 87 -3.60 -1.48 -5.63
CA LEU A 87 -4.77 -1.21 -6.46
C LEU A 87 -4.39 -0.84 -7.89
N ALA A 88 -3.39 0.03 -8.06
CA ALA A 88 -2.94 0.49 -9.37
C ALA A 88 -2.42 -0.68 -10.22
N GLU A 89 -1.62 -1.58 -9.66
CA GLU A 89 -1.14 -2.78 -10.36
C GLU A 89 -2.29 -3.74 -10.68
N GLY A 90 -3.22 -3.97 -9.74
CA GLY A 90 -4.41 -4.78 -9.99
C GLY A 90 -5.27 -4.25 -11.15
N TRP A 91 -5.51 -2.94 -11.16
CA TRP A 91 -6.22 -2.25 -12.25
C TRP A 91 -5.47 -2.35 -13.58
N ALA A 92 -4.16 -2.06 -13.58
CA ALA A 92 -3.33 -2.15 -14.78
C ALA A 92 -3.35 -3.56 -15.38
N TRP A 93 -3.35 -4.59 -14.53
CA TRP A 93 -3.43 -5.98 -14.94
C TRP A 93 -4.76 -6.30 -15.65
N ILE A 94 -5.91 -5.85 -15.11
CA ILE A 94 -7.22 -5.99 -15.78
C ILE A 94 -7.21 -5.22 -17.11
N THR A 95 -6.77 -3.96 -17.12
CA THR A 95 -6.83 -3.11 -18.32
C THR A 95 -5.93 -3.62 -19.46
N ARG A 96 -4.71 -4.08 -19.15
CA ARG A 96 -3.78 -4.63 -20.16
C ARG A 96 -4.32 -5.88 -20.83
N ARG A 97 -5.10 -6.70 -20.12
CA ARG A 97 -5.60 -8.00 -20.59
C ARG A 97 -7.03 -7.96 -21.12
N GLY A 98 -7.84 -7.00 -20.68
CA GLY A 98 -9.18 -6.75 -21.22
C GLY A 98 -9.21 -6.04 -22.58
N LYS A 99 -8.04 -5.64 -23.12
CA LYS A 99 -7.90 -5.06 -24.47
C LYS A 99 -7.48 -6.08 -25.55
N GLN A 100 -7.35 -7.36 -25.21
CA GLN A 100 -7.02 -8.44 -26.17
C GLN A 100 -8.26 -9.14 -26.71
#